data_AF-A0A968IFI3-F1
#
_entry.id   AF-A0A968IFI3-F1
#
_cell.length_a   1.000
_cell.length_b   1.000
_cell.length_c   1.000
_cell.angle_alpha   90.00
_cell.angle_beta   90.00
_cell.angle_gamma   90.00
#
_symmetry.space_group_name_H-M   'P 1'
#
loop_
_entity.id
_entity.type
_entity.pdbx_description
1 polymer ?
#
loop_
_entity_poly.entity_id
_entity_poly.type
_entity_poly.pdbx_seq_one_letter_code
_entity_poly.pdbx_strand_id
1 'polypeptide(L)'
;MTWEKEEGDRLISQRIGELFKNITRKKILAIARQHGWEIVSAGKEPLKARKQGYHSIPIPGRNDGAVIANGTAFKIVKALVQPSIDEEKYATTLEAIQYELARQKTRADRAEYKLAQAQQTIVKLQTDVEAGLDLADETEHHNNTLQKTVHRYSRWIEKLKAKITKLIQQRAQQEEEMLKIADAVEQQEIRRKNSVARLTQFSGKLSPKLQRDLQKIIRYLKEEGGQILHRRFEIM
;
A
#
# COMPACT_ATOMS: atom_id res chain seq x y z
N MET A 1 28.86 37.87 -2.01
CA MET A 1 28.86 38.92 -3.05
C MET A 1 30.24 39.09 -3.75
N THR A 2 31.37 38.77 -3.11
CA THR A 2 32.70 38.76 -3.76
C THR A 2 32.98 37.48 -4.56
N TRP A 3 32.58 36.32 -4.03
CA TRP A 3 32.76 35.00 -4.67
C TRP A 3 32.05 34.86 -6.04
N GLU A 4 30.81 35.31 -6.16
CA GLU A 4 30.04 35.25 -7.42
C GLU A 4 30.62 36.16 -8.52
N LYS A 5 31.26 37.28 -8.15
CA LYS A 5 31.96 38.15 -9.10
C LYS A 5 33.26 37.50 -9.58
N GLU A 6 34.04 36.90 -8.68
CA GLU A 6 35.29 36.21 -9.01
C GLU A 6 35.04 34.97 -9.90
N GLU A 7 33.96 34.24 -9.67
CA GLU A 7 33.59 33.07 -10.49
C GLU A 7 33.07 33.50 -11.87
N GLY A 8 32.30 34.59 -11.93
CA GLY A 8 31.90 35.23 -13.18
C GLY A 8 33.09 35.69 -14.03
N ASP A 9 34.06 36.36 -13.42
CA ASP A 9 35.26 36.85 -14.12
C ASP A 9 36.16 35.71 -14.64
N ARG A 10 36.23 34.59 -13.91
CA ARG A 10 36.92 33.37 -14.35
C ARG A 10 36.23 32.73 -15.56
N LEU A 11 34.90 32.58 -15.52
CA LEU A 11 34.11 32.04 -16.63
C LEU A 11 34.22 32.90 -17.89
N ILE A 12 34.17 34.22 -17.75
CA ILE A 12 34.36 35.16 -18.86
C ILE A 12 35.77 35.01 -19.45
N SER A 13 36.79 34.95 -18.59
CA SER A 13 38.18 34.78 -19.03
C SER A 13 38.42 33.46 -19.75
N GLN A 14 37.81 32.37 -19.26
CA GLN A 14 37.86 31.07 -19.92
C GLN A 14 37.17 31.11 -21.28
N ARG A 15 35.99 31.73 -21.36
CA ARG A 15 35.25 31.84 -22.62
C ARG A 15 35.95 32.72 -23.66
N ILE A 16 36.57 33.82 -23.24
CA ILE A 16 37.45 34.64 -24.09
C ILE A 16 38.65 33.79 -24.53
N GLY A 17 39.24 33.00 -23.63
CA GLY A 17 40.31 32.07 -23.94
C GLY A 17 39.93 31.05 -25.02
N GLU A 18 38.70 30.53 -24.98
CA GLU A 18 38.16 29.60 -25.99
C GLU A 18 37.89 30.29 -27.33
N LEU A 19 37.20 31.44 -27.32
CA LEU A 19 36.81 32.16 -28.53
C LEU A 19 38.02 32.68 -29.31
N PHE A 20 39.10 33.06 -28.62
CA PHE A 20 40.32 33.58 -29.23
C PHE A 20 41.47 32.58 -29.31
N LYS A 21 41.20 31.29 -29.02
CA LYS A 21 42.21 30.23 -29.08
C LYS A 21 42.77 30.10 -30.50
N ASN A 22 44.10 30.13 -30.62
CA ASN A 22 44.82 29.94 -31.89
C ASN A 22 44.38 30.90 -33.00
N ILE A 23 43.94 32.12 -32.65
CA ILE A 23 43.60 33.12 -33.63
C ILE A 23 44.89 33.63 -34.32
N THR A 24 44.91 33.51 -35.64
CA THR A 24 46.08 33.91 -36.43
C THR A 24 45.95 35.35 -36.90
N ARG A 25 47.09 35.96 -37.24
CA ARG A 25 47.15 37.30 -37.85
C ARG A 25 46.21 37.43 -39.05
N LYS A 26 46.17 36.42 -39.93
CA LYS A 26 45.26 36.37 -41.08
C LYS A 26 43.79 36.53 -40.71
N LYS A 27 43.34 35.87 -39.63
CA LYS A 27 41.96 35.97 -39.14
C LYS A 27 41.65 37.38 -38.64
N ILE A 28 42.57 37.99 -37.88
CA ILE A 28 42.39 39.38 -37.43
C ILE A 28 42.36 40.37 -38.60
N LEU A 29 43.22 40.18 -39.61
CA LEU A 29 43.19 40.99 -40.83
C LEU A 29 41.87 40.86 -41.59
N ALA A 30 41.30 39.65 -41.66
CA ALA A 30 39.99 39.43 -42.27
C ALA A 30 38.88 40.17 -41.52
N ILE A 31 38.88 40.11 -40.17
CA ILE A 31 37.94 40.86 -39.32
C ILE A 31 38.10 42.37 -39.56
N ALA A 32 39.33 42.89 -39.55
CA ALA A 32 39.59 44.31 -39.80
C ALA A 32 38.99 44.77 -41.14
N ARG A 33 39.25 44.03 -42.23
CA ARG A 33 38.69 44.34 -43.55
C ARG A 33 37.16 44.26 -43.58
N GLN A 34 36.58 43.23 -42.94
CA GLN A 34 35.12 43.06 -42.85
C GLN A 34 34.45 44.25 -42.17
N HIS A 35 35.10 44.87 -41.19
CA HIS A 35 34.61 46.06 -40.48
C HIS A 35 35.08 47.39 -41.11
N GLY A 36 35.55 47.34 -42.37
CA GLY A 36 35.90 48.52 -43.16
C GLY A 36 37.20 49.21 -42.74
N TRP A 37 38.14 48.47 -42.13
CA TRP A 37 39.47 48.99 -41.83
C TRP A 37 40.43 48.73 -42.99
N GLU A 38 41.23 49.74 -43.33
CA GLU A 38 42.31 49.65 -44.31
C GLU A 38 43.58 49.10 -43.64
N ILE A 39 44.28 48.19 -44.32
CA ILE A 39 45.53 47.60 -43.79
C ILE A 39 46.72 48.31 -44.43
N VAL A 40 47.49 49.02 -43.61
CA VAL A 40 48.69 49.76 -44.05
C VAL A 40 49.95 49.04 -43.57
N SER A 41 50.91 48.85 -44.47
CA SER A 41 52.24 48.32 -44.13
C SER A 41 53.10 49.40 -43.49
N ALA A 42 53.60 49.15 -42.28
CA ALA A 42 54.44 50.09 -41.55
C ALA A 42 55.95 49.74 -41.66
N GLY A 43 56.42 49.33 -42.85
CA GLY A 43 57.84 49.03 -43.09
C GLY A 43 58.42 47.98 -42.13
N LYS A 44 59.25 48.40 -41.17
CA LYS A 44 59.85 47.54 -40.13
C LYS A 44 58.91 47.26 -38.94
N GLU A 45 57.76 47.93 -38.86
CA GLU A 45 56.76 47.79 -37.78
C GLU A 45 55.63 46.82 -38.15
N PRO A 46 54.89 46.28 -37.17
CA PRO A 46 53.71 45.47 -37.44
C PRO A 46 52.67 46.22 -38.30
N LEU A 47 51.96 45.48 -39.16
CA LEU A 47 50.84 45.99 -39.95
C LEU A 47 49.87 46.76 -39.05
N LYS A 48 49.30 47.86 -39.55
CA LYS A 48 48.34 48.66 -38.81
C LYS A 48 47.01 48.68 -39.56
N ALA A 49 45.91 48.49 -38.84
CA ALA A 49 44.57 48.75 -39.33
C ALA A 49 44.23 50.22 -39.10
N ARG A 50 43.84 50.95 -40.15
CA ARG A 50 43.47 52.37 -40.10
C ARG A 50 42.02 52.54 -40.57
N LYS A 51 41.27 53.37 -39.85
CA LYS A 51 39.91 53.80 -40.21
C LYS A 51 39.79 55.27 -39.88
N GLN A 52 39.12 56.04 -40.75
CA GLN A 52 38.95 57.48 -40.56
C GLN A 52 38.20 57.74 -39.25
N GLY A 53 38.69 58.69 -38.44
CA GLY A 53 38.12 59.02 -37.13
C GLY A 53 38.54 58.11 -35.97
N TYR A 54 39.36 57.07 -36.20
CA TYR A 54 39.82 56.15 -35.16
C TYR A 54 41.35 56.01 -35.11
N HIS A 55 41.88 55.69 -33.94
CA HIS A 55 43.30 55.39 -33.76
C HIS A 55 43.69 54.16 -34.56
N SER A 56 44.91 54.17 -35.13
CA SER A 56 45.44 53.03 -35.87
C SER A 56 45.74 51.87 -34.91
N ILE A 57 45.23 50.68 -35.21
CA ILE A 57 45.37 49.50 -34.36
C ILE A 57 46.52 48.63 -34.91
N PRO A 58 47.59 48.39 -34.13
CA PRO A 58 48.68 47.53 -34.56
C PRO A 58 48.26 46.05 -34.51
N ILE A 59 48.54 45.32 -35.58
CA ILE A 59 48.28 43.89 -35.72
C ILE A 59 49.63 43.14 -35.71
N PRO A 60 50.05 42.63 -34.54
CA PRO A 60 51.34 41.97 -34.36
C PRO A 60 51.40 40.64 -35.10
N GLY A 61 52.62 40.14 -35.32
CA GLY A 61 52.90 38.91 -36.06
C GLY A 61 53.83 39.18 -37.23
N ARG A 62 54.78 38.27 -37.48
CA ARG A 62 55.73 38.40 -38.60
C ARG A 62 55.13 37.97 -39.94
N ASN A 63 54.22 36.99 -39.91
CA ASN A 63 53.54 36.44 -41.08
C ASN A 63 52.05 36.18 -40.77
N ASP A 64 51.28 35.86 -41.81
CA ASP A 64 49.83 35.63 -41.73
C ASP A 64 49.44 34.42 -40.86
N GLY A 65 50.34 33.45 -40.71
CA GLY A 65 50.18 32.27 -39.86
C GLY A 65 50.50 32.50 -38.38
N ALA A 66 51.06 33.66 -38.01
CA ALA A 66 51.44 33.92 -36.62
C ALA A 66 50.21 33.90 -35.70
N VAL A 67 50.24 33.05 -34.67
CA VAL A 67 49.22 33.00 -33.63
C VAL A 67 49.41 34.18 -32.68
N ILE A 68 48.33 34.90 -32.39
CA ILE A 68 48.34 36.05 -31.48
C ILE A 68 47.81 35.59 -30.13
N ALA A 69 48.51 35.96 -29.06
CA ALA A 69 48.10 35.62 -27.70
C ALA A 69 46.66 36.08 -27.41
N ASN A 70 45.87 35.23 -26.77
CA ASN A 70 44.41 35.40 -26.62
C ASN A 70 44.01 36.78 -26.07
N GLY A 71 44.68 37.25 -25.02
CA GLY A 71 44.39 38.56 -24.42
C GLY A 71 44.67 39.73 -25.38
N THR A 72 45.75 39.63 -26.17
CA THR A 72 46.11 40.63 -27.19
C THR A 72 45.14 40.57 -28.36
N ALA A 73 44.78 39.37 -28.82
CA ALA A 73 43.82 39.19 -29.90
C ALA A 73 42.42 39.71 -29.53
N PHE A 74 41.94 39.43 -28.32
CA PHE A 74 40.69 39.98 -27.80
C PHE A 74 40.70 41.51 -27.81
N LYS A 75 41.77 42.15 -27.30
CA LYS A 75 41.90 43.61 -27.31
C LYS A 75 41.87 44.18 -28.72
N ILE A 76 42.58 43.57 -29.66
CA ILE A 76 42.63 44.02 -31.05
C ILE A 76 41.26 43.86 -31.71
N VAL A 77 40.63 42.69 -31.61
CA VAL A 77 39.32 42.43 -32.22
C VAL A 77 38.25 43.34 -31.59
N LYS A 78 38.26 43.53 -30.28
CA LYS A 78 37.37 44.49 -29.60
C LYS A 78 37.53 45.89 -30.19
N ALA A 79 38.76 46.38 -30.33
CA ALA A 79 39.02 47.70 -30.89
C ALA A 79 38.62 47.82 -32.38
N LEU A 80 38.78 46.74 -33.17
CA LEU A 80 38.37 46.71 -34.57
C LEU A 80 36.84 46.71 -34.75
N VAL A 81 36.11 46.05 -33.85
CA VAL A 81 34.66 45.95 -33.91
C VAL A 81 33.98 47.17 -33.30
N GLN A 82 34.57 47.83 -32.29
CA GLN A 82 34.01 48.97 -31.55
C GLN A 82 33.35 50.04 -32.44
N PRO A 83 33.95 50.50 -33.55
CA PRO A 83 33.32 51.52 -34.42
C PRO A 83 32.03 51.08 -35.11
N SER A 84 31.81 49.77 -35.19
CA SER A 84 30.63 49.17 -35.84
C SER A 84 29.56 48.79 -34.82
N ILE A 85 29.83 48.99 -33.52
CA ILE A 85 28.86 48.76 -32.45
C ILE A 85 28.00 50.02 -32.35
N ASP A 86 26.72 49.86 -32.66
CA ASP A 86 25.69 50.82 -32.32
C ASP A 86 25.44 50.69 -30.80
N GLU A 87 26.04 51.59 -30.02
CA GLU A 87 26.03 51.52 -28.55
C GLU A 87 24.60 51.58 -27.99
N GLU A 88 23.70 52.32 -28.63
CA GLU A 88 22.29 52.37 -28.26
C GLU A 88 21.60 51.02 -28.50
N LYS A 89 21.75 50.43 -29.70
CA LYS A 89 21.18 49.09 -29.98
C LYS A 89 21.77 48.01 -29.09
N TYR A 90 23.07 48.10 -28.78
CA TYR A 90 23.73 47.15 -27.88
C TYR A 90 23.17 47.25 -26.46
N ALA A 91 22.98 48.47 -25.93
CA ALA A 91 22.39 48.68 -24.62
C ALA A 91 20.96 48.11 -24.55
N THR A 92 20.11 48.41 -25.54
CA THR A 92 18.74 47.88 -25.58
C THR A 92 18.70 46.35 -25.67
N THR A 93 19.60 45.75 -26.47
CA THR A 93 19.68 44.28 -26.60
C THR A 93 20.14 43.63 -25.29
N LEU A 94 21.11 44.24 -24.60
CA LEU A 94 21.61 43.76 -23.32
C LEU A 94 20.52 43.81 -22.24
N GLU A 95 19.77 44.91 -22.16
CA GLU A 95 18.63 45.04 -21.24
C GLU A 95 17.55 43.98 -21.51
N ALA A 96 17.21 43.74 -22.79
CA ALA A 96 16.25 42.72 -23.17
C ALA A 96 16.72 41.30 -22.78
N ILE A 97 18.00 40.98 -22.97
CA ILE A 97 18.59 39.70 -22.55
C ILE A 97 18.57 39.56 -21.03
N GLN A 98 18.93 40.61 -20.29
CA GLN A 98 18.89 40.60 -18.82
C GLN A 98 17.47 40.39 -18.30
N TYR A 99 16.49 41.06 -18.91
CA TYR A 99 15.09 40.90 -18.56
C TYR A 99 14.60 39.47 -18.80
N GLU A 100 14.87 38.89 -19.97
CA GLU A 100 14.45 37.52 -20.28
C GLU A 100 15.20 36.51 -19.38
N LEU A 101 16.48 36.74 -19.08
CA LEU A 101 17.23 35.91 -18.13
C LEU A 101 16.59 35.94 -16.73
N ALA A 102 16.24 37.12 -16.22
CA ALA A 102 15.56 37.26 -14.93
C ALA A 102 14.21 36.52 -14.94
N ARG A 103 13.44 36.66 -16.02
CA ARG A 103 12.16 35.96 -16.21
C ARG A 103 12.31 34.45 -16.21
N GLN A 104 13.34 33.92 -16.90
CA GLN A 104 13.62 32.49 -16.94
C GLN A 104 14.06 31.95 -15.58
N LYS A 105 14.88 32.71 -14.83
CA LYS A 105 15.22 32.36 -13.45
C LYS A 105 13.98 32.23 -12.57
N THR A 106 13.09 33.23 -12.59
CA THR A 106 11.84 33.16 -11.80
C THR A 106 10.95 31.98 -12.22
N ARG A 107 10.95 31.59 -13.50
CA ARG A 107 10.24 30.40 -13.97
C ARG A 107 10.88 29.11 -13.47
N ALA A 108 12.20 29.03 -13.48
CA ALA A 108 12.95 27.89 -12.94
C ALA A 108 12.68 27.73 -11.44
N ASP A 109 12.78 28.80 -10.66
CA ASP A 109 12.52 28.78 -9.20
C ASP A 109 11.09 28.28 -8.89
N ARG A 110 10.09 28.73 -9.67
CA ARG A 110 8.71 28.26 -9.54
C ARG A 110 8.54 26.78 -9.91
N ALA A 111 9.27 26.31 -10.92
CA ALA A 111 9.23 24.91 -11.33
C ALA A 111 9.89 24.01 -10.27
N GLU A 112 11.03 24.43 -9.71
CA GLU A 112 11.71 23.73 -8.61
C GLU A 112 10.83 23.65 -7.36
N TYR A 113 10.17 24.75 -7.00
CA TYR A 113 9.22 24.74 -5.89
C TYR A 113 8.08 23.74 -6.09
N LYS A 114 7.47 23.73 -7.29
CA LYS A 114 6.42 22.76 -7.63
C LYS A 114 6.92 21.33 -7.64
N LEU A 115 8.15 21.10 -8.12
CA LEU A 115 8.78 19.79 -8.12
C LEU A 115 8.98 19.28 -6.69
N ALA A 116 9.47 20.13 -5.79
CA ALA A 116 9.64 19.78 -4.37
C ALA A 116 8.30 19.44 -3.70
N GLN A 117 7.23 20.22 -3.96
CA GLN A 117 5.90 19.91 -3.47
C GLN A 117 5.35 18.57 -4.01
N ALA A 118 5.56 18.30 -5.30
CA ALA A 118 5.14 17.04 -5.91
C ALA A 118 5.91 15.85 -5.31
N GLN A 119 7.22 15.98 -5.12
CA GLN A 119 8.05 14.96 -4.48
C GLN A 119 7.61 14.68 -3.04
N GLN A 120 7.33 15.71 -2.25
CA GLN A 120 6.79 15.55 -0.90
C GLN A 120 5.45 14.79 -0.91
N THR A 121 4.59 15.10 -1.88
CA THR A 121 3.30 14.42 -2.04
C THR A 121 3.48 12.95 -2.42
N ILE A 122 4.41 12.65 -3.33
CA ILE A 122 4.74 11.28 -3.74
C ILE A 122 5.20 10.45 -2.54
N VAL A 123 6.13 10.98 -1.73
CA VAL A 123 6.62 10.28 -0.53
C VAL A 123 5.47 9.99 0.43
N LYS A 124 4.59 10.97 0.67
CA LYS A 124 3.43 10.78 1.55
C LYS A 124 2.48 9.69 1.03
N LEU A 125 2.18 9.71 -0.27
CA LEU A 125 1.33 8.70 -0.90
C LEU A 125 1.98 7.31 -0.88
N GLN A 126 3.30 7.21 -1.03
CA GLN A 126 4.01 5.94 -0.88
C GLN A 126 3.85 5.37 0.52
N THR A 127 4.02 6.20 1.56
CA THR A 127 3.78 5.78 2.95
C THR A 127 2.32 5.37 3.19
N ASP A 128 1.36 6.11 2.64
CA ASP A 128 -0.07 5.77 2.76
C ASP A 128 -0.40 4.44 2.04
N VAL A 129 0.24 4.15 0.90
CA VAL A 129 0.09 2.88 0.18
C VAL A 129 0.71 1.73 0.96
N GLU A 130 1.91 1.89 1.52
CA GLU A 130 2.56 0.88 2.36
C GLU A 130 1.71 0.55 3.59
N ALA A 131 1.21 1.58 4.29
CA ALA A 131 0.31 1.39 5.43
C ALA A 131 -1.01 0.70 5.03
N GLY A 132 -1.53 1.00 3.84
CA GLY A 132 -2.70 0.33 3.29
C GLY A 132 -2.48 -1.15 2.97
N LEU A 133 -1.29 -1.51 2.48
CA LEU A 133 -0.90 -2.90 2.23
C LEU A 133 -0.72 -3.68 3.53
N ASP A 134 -0.05 -3.10 4.53
CA ASP A 134 0.11 -3.72 5.84
C ASP A 134 -1.26 -4.01 6.50
N LEU A 135 -2.20 -3.05 6.41
CA LEU A 135 -3.56 -3.24 6.91
C LEU A 135 -4.31 -4.32 6.14
N ALA A 136 -4.12 -4.40 4.82
CA ALA A 136 -4.72 -5.46 4.00
C ALA A 136 -4.23 -6.85 4.43
N ASP A 137 -2.92 -7.00 4.65
CA ASP A 137 -2.31 -8.25 5.10
C ASP A 137 -2.81 -8.66 6.50
N GLU A 138 -2.90 -7.69 7.43
CA GLU A 138 -3.47 -7.93 8.77
C GLU A 138 -4.93 -8.40 8.70
N THR A 139 -5.74 -7.75 7.86
CA THR A 139 -7.16 -8.13 7.70
C THR A 139 -7.32 -9.49 7.03
N GLU A 140 -6.50 -9.83 6.05
CA GLU A 140 -6.48 -11.16 5.45
C GLU A 140 -6.09 -12.23 6.48
N HIS A 141 -5.05 -11.98 7.29
CA HIS A 141 -4.63 -12.88 8.35
C HIS A 141 -5.74 -13.10 9.38
N HIS A 142 -6.43 -12.04 9.80
CA HIS A 142 -7.55 -12.12 10.73
C HIS A 142 -8.71 -12.92 10.14
N ASN A 143 -9.07 -12.66 8.88
CA ASN A 143 -10.12 -13.40 8.17
C ASN A 143 -9.81 -14.89 8.08
N ASN A 144 -8.58 -15.25 7.74
CA ASN A 144 -8.14 -16.65 7.68
C ASN A 144 -8.25 -17.35 9.05
N THR A 145 -7.93 -16.64 10.13
CA THR A 145 -8.06 -17.16 11.50
C THR A 145 -9.52 -17.33 11.92
N LEU A 146 -10.38 -16.37 11.58
CA LEU A 146 -11.82 -16.47 11.80
C LEU A 146 -12.43 -17.63 11.01
N GLN A 147 -12.08 -17.81 9.73
CA GLN A 147 -12.57 -18.93 8.93
C GLN A 147 -12.21 -20.29 9.54
N LYS A 148 -10.97 -20.46 10.01
CA LYS A 148 -10.56 -21.68 10.73
C LYS A 148 -11.40 -21.92 11.99
N THR A 149 -11.72 -20.85 12.72
CA THR A 149 -12.53 -20.89 13.94
C THR A 149 -13.98 -21.26 13.64
N VAL A 150 -14.58 -20.62 12.63
CA VAL A 150 -15.92 -20.94 12.14
C VAL A 150 -16.00 -22.41 11.73
N HIS A 151 -15.05 -22.89 10.93
CA HIS A 151 -14.99 -24.30 10.51
C HIS A 151 -14.89 -25.27 11.69
N ARG A 152 -14.09 -24.95 12.70
CA ARG A 152 -13.98 -25.74 13.93
C ARG A 152 -15.31 -25.81 14.67
N TYR A 153 -15.99 -24.68 14.84
CA TYR A 153 -17.30 -24.64 15.50
C TYR A 153 -18.37 -25.35 14.69
N SER A 154 -18.41 -25.22 13.37
CA SER A 154 -19.33 -25.96 12.50
C SER A 154 -19.18 -27.47 12.70
N ARG A 155 -17.95 -28.00 12.69
CA ARG A 155 -17.69 -29.43 12.96
C ARG A 155 -18.11 -29.86 14.36
N TRP A 156 -17.92 -29.00 15.36
CA TRP A 156 -18.34 -29.29 16.73
C TRP A 156 -19.86 -29.34 16.85
N ILE A 157 -20.57 -28.39 16.24
CA ILE A 157 -22.04 -28.35 16.19
C ILE A 157 -22.59 -29.62 15.52
N GLU A 158 -22.02 -30.06 14.39
CA GLU A 158 -22.46 -31.29 13.72
C GLU A 158 -22.31 -32.54 14.60
N LYS A 159 -21.20 -32.64 15.36
CA LYS A 159 -21.03 -33.73 16.34
C LYS A 159 -22.08 -33.68 17.45
N LEU A 160 -22.39 -32.48 17.95
CA LEU A 160 -23.42 -32.30 18.98
C LEU A 160 -24.81 -32.66 18.46
N LYS A 161 -25.16 -32.23 17.25
CA LYS A 161 -26.42 -32.62 16.60
C LYS A 161 -26.56 -34.14 16.54
N ALA A 162 -25.54 -34.85 16.04
CA ALA A 162 -25.54 -36.31 15.98
C ALA A 162 -25.72 -36.95 17.37
N LYS A 163 -25.07 -36.40 18.40
CA LYS A 163 -25.22 -36.88 19.78
C LYS A 163 -26.65 -36.67 20.31
N ILE A 164 -27.24 -35.50 20.06
CA ILE A 164 -28.62 -35.19 20.45
C ILE A 164 -29.60 -36.13 19.75
N THR A 165 -29.44 -36.36 18.44
CA THR A 165 -30.28 -37.31 17.70
C THR A 165 -30.20 -38.72 18.30
N LYS A 166 -29.00 -39.19 18.65
CA LYS A 166 -28.83 -40.49 19.30
C LYS A 166 -29.53 -40.55 20.67
N LEU A 167 -29.43 -39.49 21.48
CA LEU A 167 -30.10 -39.42 22.78
C LEU A 167 -31.63 -39.41 22.64
N ILE A 168 -32.16 -38.69 21.65
CA ILE A 168 -33.60 -38.68 21.34
C ILE A 168 -34.05 -40.10 20.96
N GLN A 169 -33.29 -40.81 20.12
CA GLN A 169 -33.62 -42.16 19.71
C GLN A 169 -33.56 -43.15 20.88
N GLN A 170 -32.56 -43.03 21.75
CA GLN A 170 -32.46 -43.85 22.98
C GLN A 170 -33.64 -43.59 23.92
N ARG A 171 -34.05 -42.33 24.10
CA ARG A 171 -35.21 -41.98 24.92
C ARG A 171 -36.49 -42.58 24.34
N ALA A 172 -36.70 -42.50 23.03
CA ALA A 172 -37.86 -43.10 22.39
C ALA A 172 -37.91 -44.63 22.60
N GLN A 173 -36.77 -45.31 22.53
CA GLN A 173 -36.67 -46.75 22.82
C GLN A 173 -37.02 -47.06 24.29
N GLN A 174 -36.50 -46.27 25.24
CA GLN A 174 -36.82 -46.41 26.65
C GLN A 174 -38.31 -46.18 26.94
N GLU A 175 -38.93 -45.18 26.30
CA GLU A 175 -40.36 -44.92 26.42
C GLU A 175 -41.19 -46.10 25.87
N GLU A 176 -40.79 -46.69 24.75
CA GLU A 176 -41.43 -47.90 24.21
C GLU A 176 -41.29 -49.12 25.14
N GLU A 177 -40.11 -49.33 25.72
CA GLU A 177 -39.88 -50.40 26.70
C GLU A 177 -40.72 -50.20 27.96
N MET A 178 -40.81 -48.97 28.47
CA MET A 178 -41.66 -48.67 29.63
C MET A 178 -43.15 -48.92 29.34
N LEU A 179 -43.64 -48.59 28.13
CA LEU A 179 -45.01 -48.90 27.73
C LEU A 179 -45.28 -50.40 27.73
N LYS A 180 -44.34 -51.20 27.19
CA LYS A 180 -44.46 -52.68 27.23
C LYS A 180 -44.49 -53.23 28.65
N ILE A 181 -43.69 -52.67 29.56
CA ILE A 181 -43.70 -53.05 30.97
C ILE A 181 -45.03 -52.66 31.61
N ALA A 182 -45.53 -51.45 31.37
CA ALA A 182 -46.81 -50.98 31.89
C ALA A 182 -47.97 -51.89 31.43
N ASP A 183 -48.01 -52.23 30.14
CA ASP A 183 -49.00 -53.16 29.58
C ASP A 183 -48.90 -54.55 30.22
N ALA A 184 -47.69 -55.07 30.40
CA ALA A 184 -47.46 -56.37 31.03
C ALA A 184 -47.94 -56.39 32.50
N VAL A 185 -47.66 -55.32 33.24
CA VAL A 185 -48.11 -55.14 34.63
C VAL A 185 -49.64 -55.05 34.69
N GLU A 186 -50.27 -54.29 33.80
CA GLU A 186 -51.73 -54.19 33.72
C GLU A 186 -52.37 -55.55 33.41
N GLN A 187 -51.85 -56.28 32.43
CA GLN A 187 -52.33 -57.62 32.09
C GLN A 187 -52.16 -58.60 33.26
N GLN A 188 -51.05 -58.53 33.99
CA GLN A 188 -50.85 -59.33 35.20
C GLN A 188 -51.87 -58.99 36.28
N GLU A 189 -52.18 -57.70 36.47
CA GLU A 189 -53.17 -57.24 37.43
C GLU A 189 -54.60 -57.67 37.06
N ILE A 190 -54.96 -57.61 35.77
CA ILE A 190 -56.23 -58.15 35.26
C ILE A 190 -56.33 -59.65 35.52
N ARG A 191 -55.28 -60.42 35.18
CA ARG A 191 -55.22 -61.87 35.44
C ARG A 191 -55.37 -62.17 36.93
N ARG A 192 -54.69 -61.41 37.79
CA ARG A 192 -54.79 -61.53 39.26
C ARG A 192 -56.22 -61.30 39.74
N LYS A 193 -56.87 -60.20 39.33
CA LYS A 193 -58.26 -59.88 39.67
C LYS A 193 -59.22 -61.00 39.22
N ASN A 194 -59.05 -61.51 38.01
CA ASN A 194 -59.86 -62.60 37.48
C ASN A 194 -59.69 -63.91 38.28
N SER A 195 -58.44 -64.28 38.63
CA SER A 195 -58.18 -65.46 39.47
C SER A 195 -58.79 -65.32 40.87
N VAL A 196 -58.69 -64.14 41.48
CA VAL A 196 -59.32 -63.85 42.79
C VAL A 196 -60.85 -63.95 42.70
N ALA A 197 -61.46 -63.43 41.63
CA ALA A 197 -62.90 -63.54 41.40
C ALA A 197 -63.35 -65.01 41.28
N ARG A 198 -62.61 -65.82 40.50
CA ARG A 198 -62.86 -67.27 40.39
C ARG A 198 -62.75 -67.98 41.73
N LEU A 199 -61.68 -67.75 42.49
CA LEU A 199 -61.50 -68.33 43.83
C LEU A 199 -62.65 -67.95 44.77
N THR A 200 -63.13 -66.71 44.69
CA THR A 200 -64.28 -66.23 45.47
C THR A 200 -65.54 -67.02 45.12
N GLN A 201 -65.82 -67.19 43.82
CA GLN A 201 -66.95 -68.00 43.33
C GLN A 201 -66.84 -69.47 43.75
N PHE A 202 -65.66 -70.06 43.70
CA PHE A 202 -65.42 -71.44 44.16
C PHE A 202 -65.60 -71.59 45.67
N SER A 203 -65.19 -70.60 46.47
CA SER A 203 -65.33 -70.67 47.93
C SER A 203 -66.79 -70.84 48.38
N GLY A 204 -67.74 -70.27 47.64
CA GLY A 204 -69.17 -70.39 47.93
C GLY A 204 -69.73 -71.81 47.75
N LYS A 205 -68.99 -72.72 47.12
CA LYS A 205 -69.38 -74.13 46.91
C LYS A 205 -68.72 -75.11 47.90
N LEU A 206 -67.87 -74.62 48.80
CA LEU A 206 -67.11 -75.45 49.74
C LEU A 206 -67.85 -75.61 51.08
N SER A 207 -67.43 -76.61 51.87
CA SER A 207 -67.94 -76.80 53.24
C SER A 207 -67.54 -75.63 54.16
N PRO A 208 -68.30 -75.34 55.24
CA PRO A 208 -68.14 -74.11 56.04
C PRO A 208 -66.76 -73.91 56.69
N LYS A 209 -66.00 -74.99 56.90
CA LYS A 209 -64.63 -74.92 57.44
C LYS A 209 -63.64 -74.52 56.34
N LEU A 210 -63.69 -75.20 55.20
CA LEU A 210 -62.83 -74.93 54.04
C LEU A 210 -63.12 -73.56 53.40
N GLN A 211 -64.38 -73.12 53.43
CA GLN A 211 -64.77 -71.80 52.97
C GLN A 211 -64.09 -70.69 53.79
N ARG A 212 -64.05 -70.81 55.12
CA ARG A 212 -63.39 -69.83 55.99
C ARG A 212 -61.89 -69.74 55.73
N ASP A 213 -61.23 -70.88 55.54
CA ASP A 213 -59.79 -70.90 55.26
C ASP A 213 -59.47 -70.33 53.88
N LEU A 214 -60.26 -70.67 52.85
CA LEU A 214 -60.08 -70.10 51.51
C LEU A 214 -60.39 -68.60 51.46
N GLN A 215 -61.36 -68.10 52.24
CA GLN A 215 -61.64 -66.67 52.35
C GLN A 215 -60.51 -65.87 53.01
N LYS A 216 -59.77 -66.46 53.97
CA LYS A 216 -58.55 -65.83 54.52
C LYS A 216 -57.47 -65.68 53.44
N ILE A 217 -57.27 -66.72 52.62
CA ILE A 217 -56.32 -66.68 51.49
C ILE A 217 -56.73 -65.65 50.45
N ILE A 218 -58.02 -65.57 50.09
CA ILE A 218 -58.56 -64.56 49.17
C ILE A 218 -58.32 -63.14 49.70
N ARG A 219 -58.54 -62.92 51.01
CA ARG A 219 -58.31 -61.62 51.65
C ARG A 219 -56.83 -61.22 51.59
N TYR A 220 -55.94 -62.15 51.93
CA TYR A 220 -54.50 -61.97 51.80
C TYR A 220 -54.07 -61.62 50.37
N LEU A 221 -54.62 -62.32 49.37
CA LEU A 221 -54.34 -62.05 47.95
C LEU A 221 -54.89 -60.69 47.48
N LYS A 222 -55.98 -60.20 48.08
CA LYS A 222 -56.54 -58.86 47.81
C LYS A 222 -55.72 -57.75 48.48
N GLU A 223 -55.26 -57.96 49.72
CA GLU A 223 -54.68 -56.92 50.58
C GLU A 223 -53.13 -56.87 50.53
N GLU A 224 -52.42 -58.00 50.71
CA GLU A 224 -50.95 -58.03 50.83
C GLU A 224 -50.24 -58.37 49.51
N GLY A 225 -50.84 -59.24 48.68
CA GLY A 225 -50.31 -59.56 47.36
C GLY A 225 -50.25 -58.37 46.38
N GLY A 226 -50.98 -57.27 46.68
CA GLY A 226 -50.94 -56.02 45.91
C GLY A 226 -49.84 -55.05 46.36
N GLN A 227 -49.42 -55.10 47.63
CA GLN A 227 -48.41 -54.18 48.17
C GLN A 227 -46.97 -54.54 47.77
N ILE A 228 -46.70 -55.83 47.54
CA ILE A 228 -45.36 -56.31 47.12
C ILE A 228 -45.03 -55.88 45.68
N LEU A 229 -46.04 -55.76 44.81
CA LEU A 229 -45.87 -55.21 43.47
C LEU A 229 -45.67 -53.69 43.51
N HIS A 230 -46.44 -52.94 44.32
CA HIS A 230 -46.31 -51.48 44.39
C HIS A 230 -44.95 -51.00 44.96
N ARG A 231 -44.43 -51.63 46.03
CA ARG A 231 -43.14 -51.20 46.63
C ARG A 231 -41.92 -51.47 45.77
N ARG A 232 -42.00 -52.40 44.80
CA ARG A 232 -40.85 -52.73 43.93
C ARG A 232 -40.69 -51.77 42.76
N PHE A 233 -41.72 -50.98 42.44
CA PHE A 233 -41.70 -49.96 41.38
C PHE A 233 -41.37 -48.54 41.89
N GLU A 234 -41.35 -48.28 43.20
CA GLU A 234 -40.97 -46.97 43.77
C GLU A 234 -39.44 -46.79 43.96
N ILE A 235 -38.61 -47.80 43.64
CA ILE A 235 -37.15 -47.78 43.87
C ILE A 235 -36.34 -47.68 42.55
N MET A 236 -36.99 -47.58 41.38
CA MET A 236 -36.33 -47.28 40.10
C MET A 236 -36.74 -45.91 39.57
#